data_AF-A0A5J4VQ93-F1
#
_entry.id   AF-A0A5J4VQ93-F1
#
_cell.length_a   1.000
_cell.length_b   1.000
_cell.length_c   1.000
_cell.angle_alpha   90.00
_cell.angle_beta   90.00
_cell.angle_gamma   90.00
#
_symmetry.space_group_name_H-M   'P 1'
#
loop_
_entity.id
_entity.type
_entity.pdbx_description
1 polymer ?
#
loop_
_entity_poly.entity_id
_entity_poly.type
_entity_poly.pdbx_seq_one_letter_code
_entity_poly.pdbx_strand_id
1 'polypeptide(L)'
;MEQFIATVSEARQGFARERTIGKKEENGQLSELHYNNVIQSLSDIEEFVDKVYEEQHHKAFKIQFNFGVIYEEFKSDQNDQVFVDYGYILPRDTRIQEHAPKVIQFEEDIIEYQQYIKSGIINMQNCTLDSTRQRYKAIYSMLIKTYNLQPQIVGASMKELIDFHCNGRKNVIYKNTGNNNNCYMEAVAKALHPDSKEKRYYPDEIIRISKQLLVQVLELPFDSKSRKMTDLLKTFEGLDITKYANIVSQKLKIKQDIYYYDNEHKNYYRGLQVMYQCEDQNEVIKTIDILVVESEWEGNKISHAFAISNKQALTGLKFCPRCNSKAFDPKDKNYSRDYEKHIIKCENNEGKIVKKVKLDYIQKPFVPHIMQNKTYQYLLANGRQHEFKTTQYFITYDLETVPKIVNKKFGKSSYQMYELYPLSVASTIRNKQGIKKIFFSQQDGDDFIVQWLNQLFKEAEQVNADNQYITEACTIDETIPYSMEVPIVGFNSSRFDISLIIQQMQCKDWTISNYIGSPSQAKQVIVHHKKLNLKVKFVDMLTYLQPMELKQAAKDFGDGYDDKKGLFPYEAFNTDNVNEVLSKSEPFSMEDFNSSLKKTKISQKDYQIFLEDAK
;
A
#
# COMPACT_ATOMS: atom_id res chain seq x y z
N MET A 1 -33.95 15.61 5.89
CA MET A 1 -33.18 15.77 7.14
C MET A 1 -33.93 15.19 8.34
N GLU A 2 -35.22 15.47 8.51
CA GLU A 2 -36.04 14.89 9.60
C GLU A 2 -36.09 13.35 9.60
N GLN A 3 -36.32 12.73 8.43
CA GLN A 3 -36.31 11.27 8.30
C GLN A 3 -34.96 10.65 8.69
N PHE A 4 -33.84 11.24 8.26
CA PHE A 4 -32.50 10.80 8.65
C PHE A 4 -32.29 10.85 10.17
N ILE A 5 -32.72 11.93 10.83
CA ILE A 5 -32.60 12.07 12.29
C ILE A 5 -33.49 11.05 13.02
N ALA A 6 -34.68 10.77 12.49
CA ALA A 6 -35.57 9.74 13.02
C ALA A 6 -34.94 8.34 12.90
N THR A 7 -34.36 7.99 11.76
CA THR A 7 -33.66 6.72 11.54
C THR A 7 -32.46 6.56 12.47
N VAL A 8 -31.68 7.63 12.71
CA VAL A 8 -30.57 7.60 13.69
C VAL A 8 -31.08 7.36 15.12
N SER A 9 -32.20 8.00 15.48
CA SER A 9 -32.83 7.84 16.80
C SER A 9 -33.37 6.42 16.99
N GLU A 10 -34.01 5.86 15.97
CA GLU A 10 -34.50 4.49 15.94
C GLU A 10 -33.35 3.47 16.04
N ALA A 11 -32.28 3.68 15.27
CA ALA A 11 -31.11 2.79 15.26
C ALA A 11 -30.38 2.72 16.62
N ARG A 12 -30.56 3.75 17.46
CA ARG A 12 -29.99 3.84 18.83
C ARG A 12 -30.95 3.36 19.91
N GLN A 13 -32.23 3.18 19.59
CA GLN A 13 -33.26 2.89 20.58
C GLN A 13 -32.99 1.55 21.28
N GLY A 14 -33.02 1.56 22.62
CA GLY A 14 -32.82 0.35 23.43
C GLY A 14 -31.37 -0.09 23.64
N PHE A 15 -30.39 0.65 23.11
CA PHE A 15 -28.97 0.39 23.35
C PHE A 15 -28.35 1.40 24.34
N ALA A 16 -27.54 0.90 25.26
CA ALA A 16 -26.70 1.76 26.09
C ALA A 16 -25.67 2.51 25.23
N ARG A 17 -25.29 3.73 25.62
CA ARG A 17 -24.31 4.55 24.89
C ARG A 17 -23.01 3.79 24.65
N GLU A 18 -22.52 3.12 25.69
CA GLU A 18 -21.41 2.18 25.61
C GLU A 18 -21.79 0.86 26.28
N ARG A 19 -21.23 -0.25 25.78
CA ARG A 19 -21.47 -1.58 26.34
C ARG A 19 -20.30 -2.50 26.03
N THR A 20 -19.82 -3.23 27.03
CA THR A 20 -18.86 -4.31 26.84
C THR A 20 -19.52 -5.66 27.11
N ILE A 21 -19.23 -6.66 26.26
CA ILE A 21 -19.76 -8.03 26.39
C ILE A 21 -18.59 -9.00 26.30
N GLY A 22 -18.33 -9.75 27.37
CA GLY A 22 -17.39 -10.88 27.33
C GLY A 22 -18.01 -12.10 26.66
N LYS A 23 -17.24 -12.79 25.81
CA LYS A 23 -17.59 -14.04 25.15
C LYS A 23 -16.47 -15.07 25.34
N LYS A 24 -16.88 -16.33 25.47
CA LYS A 24 -15.98 -17.49 25.39
C LYS A 24 -16.19 -18.13 24.03
N GLU A 25 -15.16 -18.09 23.19
CA GLU A 25 -15.16 -18.68 21.85
C GLU A 25 -15.08 -20.22 21.95
N GLU A 26 -15.46 -20.93 20.88
CA GLU A 26 -15.48 -22.41 20.84
C GLU A 26 -14.09 -23.03 21.11
N ASN A 27 -13.01 -22.31 20.78
CA ASN A 27 -11.62 -22.70 21.03
C ASN A 27 -11.14 -22.39 22.47
N GLY A 28 -12.02 -21.94 23.36
CA GLY A 28 -11.70 -21.56 24.73
C GLY A 28 -11.06 -20.18 24.89
N GLN A 29 -10.86 -19.43 23.79
CA GLN A 29 -10.34 -18.06 23.82
C GLN A 29 -11.39 -17.10 24.38
N LEU A 30 -10.97 -16.17 25.24
CA LEU A 30 -11.82 -15.09 25.72
C LEU A 30 -11.74 -13.91 24.75
N SER A 31 -12.90 -13.47 24.25
CA SER A 31 -13.06 -12.26 23.45
C SER A 31 -13.96 -11.27 24.16
N GLU A 32 -13.73 -9.98 23.92
CA GLU A 32 -14.59 -8.91 24.42
C GLU A 32 -15.12 -8.09 23.25
N LEU A 33 -16.41 -7.81 23.28
CA LEU A 33 -17.09 -6.94 22.32
C LEU A 33 -17.38 -5.60 22.99
N HIS A 34 -16.70 -4.57 22.52
CA HIS A 34 -16.85 -3.19 22.97
C HIS A 34 -17.72 -2.44 21.97
N TYR A 35 -18.84 -1.88 22.43
CA TYR A 35 -19.75 -1.08 21.62
C TYR A 35 -19.70 0.38 22.05
N ASN A 36 -19.59 1.28 21.07
CA ASN A 36 -19.92 2.70 21.21
C ASN A 36 -21.07 3.03 20.25
N ASN A 37 -22.28 3.19 20.79
CA ASN A 37 -23.51 3.40 20.02
C ASN A 37 -23.78 4.86 19.69
N VAL A 38 -22.88 5.77 20.08
CA VAL A 38 -23.00 7.21 19.83
C VAL A 38 -21.70 7.72 19.23
N ILE A 39 -21.56 7.49 17.93
CA ILE A 39 -20.53 8.13 17.09
C ILE A 39 -21.14 9.34 16.40
N GLN A 40 -20.47 10.49 16.53
CA GLN A 40 -20.82 11.77 15.92
C GLN A 40 -19.66 12.33 15.09
N SER A 41 -18.42 11.96 15.41
CA SER A 41 -17.22 12.45 14.75
C SER A 41 -16.17 11.35 14.52
N LEU A 42 -15.14 11.67 13.73
CA LEU A 42 -13.94 10.82 13.62
C LEU A 42 -13.14 10.78 14.93
N SER A 43 -13.16 11.87 15.72
CA SER A 43 -12.52 11.93 17.04
C SER A 43 -13.12 10.88 17.97
N ASP A 44 -14.44 10.71 17.95
CA ASP A 44 -15.13 9.73 18.79
C ASP A 44 -14.69 8.29 18.48
N ILE A 45 -14.29 8.02 17.23
CA ILE A 45 -13.76 6.73 16.80
C ILE A 45 -12.33 6.54 17.35
N GLU A 46 -11.48 7.56 17.21
CA GLU A 46 -10.10 7.54 17.72
C GLU A 46 -10.09 7.37 19.25
N GLU A 47 -10.85 8.20 19.96
CA GLU A 47 -11.02 8.13 21.42
C GLU A 47 -11.54 6.76 21.88
N PHE A 48 -12.48 6.17 21.13
CA PHE A 48 -12.99 4.83 21.45
C PHE A 48 -11.94 3.74 21.25
N VAL A 49 -11.13 3.83 20.19
CA VAL A 49 -10.02 2.89 19.94
C VAL A 49 -8.95 3.01 21.02
N ASP A 50 -8.59 4.23 21.41
CA ASP A 50 -7.60 4.50 22.45
C ASP A 50 -8.09 4.01 23.81
N LYS A 51 -9.35 4.26 24.14
CA LYS A 51 -9.98 3.72 25.35
C LYS A 51 -9.88 2.19 25.41
N VAL A 52 -10.26 1.50 24.32
CA VAL A 52 -10.19 0.03 24.29
C VAL A 52 -8.74 -0.46 24.43
N TYR A 53 -7.77 0.26 23.85
CA TYR A 53 -6.35 -0.05 23.97
C TYR A 53 -5.84 0.10 25.42
N GLU A 54 -6.16 1.21 26.08
CA GLU A 54 -5.77 1.44 27.48
C GLU A 54 -6.38 0.42 28.45
N GLU A 55 -7.63 -0.02 28.19
CA GLU A 55 -8.30 -1.08 28.94
C GLU A 55 -7.59 -2.45 28.83
N GLN A 56 -6.71 -2.65 27.84
CA GLN A 56 -5.91 -3.88 27.73
C GLN A 56 -4.66 -3.89 28.62
N HIS A 57 -4.36 -2.80 29.34
CA HIS A 57 -3.25 -2.71 30.30
C HIS A 57 -1.88 -3.13 29.72
N HIS A 58 -1.56 -2.69 28.50
CA HIS A 58 -0.31 -3.02 27.77
C HIS A 58 -0.08 -4.52 27.51
N LYS A 59 -1.12 -5.35 27.56
CA LYS A 59 -1.04 -6.75 27.11
C LYS A 59 -1.16 -6.79 25.59
N ALA A 60 -0.50 -7.75 24.96
CA ALA A 60 -0.68 -7.99 23.54
C ALA A 60 -2.07 -8.60 23.29
N PHE A 61 -2.80 -8.06 22.31
CA PHE A 61 -4.14 -8.52 21.98
C PHE A 61 -4.38 -8.45 20.47
N LYS A 62 -5.39 -9.16 19.99
CA LYS A 62 -5.86 -9.05 18.61
C LYS A 62 -7.09 -8.15 18.58
N ILE A 63 -7.18 -7.25 17.61
CA ILE A 63 -8.29 -6.31 17.47
C ILE A 63 -8.97 -6.46 16.11
N GLN A 64 -10.29 -6.28 16.08
CA GLN A 64 -11.13 -6.12 14.90
C GLN A 64 -12.18 -5.05 15.13
N PHE A 65 -12.77 -4.49 14.06
CA PHE A 65 -13.85 -3.53 14.17
C PHE A 65 -14.98 -3.80 13.16
N ASN A 66 -16.15 -3.22 13.41
CA ASN A 66 -17.25 -3.10 12.45
C ASN A 66 -18.06 -1.83 12.74
N PHE A 67 -18.74 -1.29 11.73
CA PHE A 67 -19.49 -0.05 11.85
C PHE A 67 -21.00 -0.27 11.78
N GLY A 68 -21.72 0.48 12.62
CA GLY A 68 -23.13 0.75 12.47
C GLY A 68 -23.32 1.93 11.53
N VAL A 69 -24.02 1.72 10.42
CA VAL A 69 -24.13 2.70 9.34
C VAL A 69 -25.58 3.04 9.03
N ILE A 70 -25.84 4.31 8.73
CA ILE A 70 -27.08 4.78 8.10
C ILE A 70 -26.84 4.80 6.60
N TYR A 71 -27.74 4.19 5.84
CA TYR A 71 -27.71 4.21 4.39
C TYR A 71 -28.97 4.85 3.83
N GLU A 72 -28.83 5.41 2.65
CA GLU A 72 -29.88 5.97 1.82
C GLU A 72 -30.18 4.95 0.71
N GLU A 73 -31.45 4.61 0.50
CA GLU A 73 -31.90 3.70 -0.54
C GLU A 73 -32.79 4.42 -1.57
N PHE A 74 -32.42 4.36 -2.84
CA PHE A 74 -33.20 4.88 -3.97
C PHE A 74 -34.17 3.84 -4.48
N LYS A 75 -35.47 4.15 -4.39
CA LYS A 75 -36.56 3.32 -4.93
C LYS A 75 -37.24 4.05 -6.09
N SER A 76 -37.49 3.33 -7.18
CA SER A 76 -38.27 3.82 -8.31
C SER A 76 -39.67 3.23 -8.23
N ASP A 77 -40.72 4.04 -8.42
CA ASP A 77 -42.06 3.50 -8.64
C ASP A 77 -42.28 3.10 -10.11
N GLN A 78 -43.48 2.62 -10.46
CA GLN A 78 -43.83 2.21 -11.83
C GLN A 78 -43.87 3.38 -12.83
N ASN A 79 -43.76 4.63 -12.36
CA ASN A 79 -43.75 5.87 -13.16
C ASN A 79 -42.36 6.53 -13.22
N ASP A 80 -41.28 5.82 -12.85
CA ASP A 80 -39.91 6.33 -12.75
C ASP A 80 -39.73 7.51 -11.76
N GLN A 81 -40.66 7.69 -10.81
CA GLN A 81 -40.48 8.64 -9.72
C GLN A 81 -39.55 8.04 -8.66
N VAL A 82 -38.46 8.74 -8.36
CA VAL A 82 -37.43 8.30 -7.40
C VAL A 82 -37.75 8.78 -5.99
N PHE A 83 -37.94 7.85 -5.08
CA PHE A 83 -38.08 8.07 -3.65
C PHE A 83 -36.79 7.68 -2.92
N VAL A 84 -36.53 8.35 -1.80
CA VAL A 84 -35.34 8.17 -0.98
C VAL A 84 -35.77 7.69 0.39
N ASP A 85 -35.44 6.45 0.74
CA ASP A 85 -35.65 5.89 2.07
C ASP A 85 -34.33 5.86 2.85
N TYR A 86 -34.42 5.94 4.17
CA TYR A 86 -33.27 5.78 5.06
C TYR A 86 -33.40 4.48 5.84
N GLY A 87 -32.35 3.68 5.82
CA GLY A 87 -32.21 2.47 6.62
C GLY A 87 -30.95 2.50 7.47
N TYR A 88 -30.82 1.54 8.37
CA TYR A 88 -29.63 1.39 9.20
C TYR A 88 -29.17 -0.07 9.25
N ILE A 89 -27.85 -0.25 9.39
CA ILE A 89 -27.25 -1.54 9.63
C ILE A 89 -26.57 -1.52 11.00
N LEU A 90 -26.88 -2.52 11.81
CA LEU A 90 -26.27 -2.69 13.13
C LEU A 90 -24.84 -3.25 13.00
N PRO A 91 -23.91 -2.81 13.86
CA PRO A 91 -22.60 -3.44 13.96
C PRO A 91 -22.75 -4.79 14.66
N ARG A 92 -22.43 -5.87 13.94
CA ARG A 92 -22.61 -7.26 14.44
C ARG A 92 -21.30 -8.02 14.40
N ASP A 93 -21.08 -8.86 15.41
CA ASP A 93 -19.92 -9.76 15.51
C ASP A 93 -19.78 -10.65 14.25
N THR A 94 -20.91 -11.11 13.68
CA THR A 94 -20.92 -11.91 12.45
C THR A 94 -20.39 -11.16 11.22
N ARG A 95 -20.38 -9.82 11.23
CA ARG A 95 -19.90 -8.96 10.13
C ARG A 95 -18.49 -8.43 10.35
N ILE A 96 -17.88 -8.72 11.50
CA ILE A 96 -16.50 -8.33 11.81
C ILE A 96 -15.48 -8.95 10.83
N GLN A 97 -15.83 -10.05 10.17
CA GLN A 97 -14.99 -10.70 9.15
C GLN A 97 -14.79 -9.84 7.90
N GLU A 98 -15.57 -8.77 7.70
CA GLU A 98 -15.36 -7.79 6.62
C GLU A 98 -14.02 -7.04 6.76
N HIS A 99 -13.43 -7.01 7.96
CA HIS A 99 -12.16 -6.34 8.24
C HIS A 99 -11.11 -7.32 8.80
N ALA A 100 -9.91 -7.27 8.22
CA ALA A 100 -8.78 -8.08 8.66
C ALA A 100 -8.40 -7.74 10.12
N PRO A 101 -8.19 -8.75 10.98
CA PRO A 101 -7.72 -8.51 12.34
C PRO A 101 -6.25 -8.10 12.38
N LYS A 102 -5.89 -7.29 13.37
CA LYS A 102 -4.49 -6.91 13.64
C LYS A 102 -4.08 -7.32 15.05
N VAL A 103 -2.82 -7.70 15.23
CA VAL A 103 -2.22 -7.89 16.57
C VAL A 103 -1.63 -6.55 17.01
N ILE A 104 -1.97 -6.12 18.22
CA ILE A 104 -1.47 -4.89 18.84
C ILE A 104 -0.53 -5.30 19.97
N GLN A 105 0.73 -4.83 19.91
CA GLN A 105 1.76 -5.07 20.92
C GLN A 105 2.37 -3.76 21.44
N PHE A 106 2.50 -2.77 20.55
CA PHE A 106 3.10 -1.46 20.82
C PHE A 106 2.14 -0.33 20.46
N GLU A 107 2.42 0.87 20.95
CA GLU A 107 1.64 2.08 20.65
C GLU A 107 1.64 2.42 19.14
N GLU A 108 2.74 2.14 18.45
CA GLU A 108 2.83 2.29 16.99
C GLU A 108 1.81 1.41 16.26
N ASP A 109 1.51 0.21 16.79
CA ASP A 109 0.55 -0.72 16.17
C ASP A 109 -0.87 -0.14 16.23
N ILE A 110 -1.24 0.52 17.34
CA ILE A 110 -2.58 1.12 17.50
C ILE A 110 -2.74 2.36 16.64
N ILE A 111 -1.69 3.19 16.53
CA ILE A 111 -1.67 4.37 15.64
C ILE A 111 -1.85 3.93 14.18
N GLU A 112 -1.11 2.92 13.72
CA GLU A 112 -1.28 2.37 12.37
C GLU A 112 -2.68 1.74 12.19
N TYR A 113 -3.23 1.12 13.25
CA TYR A 113 -4.57 0.53 13.18
C TYR A 113 -5.67 1.60 13.07
N GLN A 114 -5.54 2.74 13.73
CA GLN A 114 -6.44 3.89 13.53
C GLN A 114 -6.41 4.37 12.07
N GLN A 115 -5.25 4.39 11.42
CA GLN A 115 -5.15 4.71 9.98
C GLN A 115 -5.86 3.67 9.11
N TYR A 116 -5.76 2.39 9.46
CA TYR A 116 -6.51 1.33 8.79
C TYR A 116 -8.03 1.52 8.95
N ILE A 117 -8.52 1.87 10.15
CA ILE A 117 -9.93 2.18 10.39
C ILE A 117 -10.40 3.34 9.49
N LYS A 118 -9.62 4.44 9.41
CA LYS A 118 -9.90 5.57 8.51
C LYS A 118 -9.97 5.13 7.05
N SER A 119 -9.07 4.24 6.61
CA SER A 119 -9.12 3.69 5.26
C SER A 119 -10.38 2.86 5.01
N GLY A 120 -10.88 2.14 6.01
CA GLY A 120 -12.15 1.42 5.97
C GLY A 120 -13.34 2.36 5.78
N ILE A 121 -13.34 3.50 6.47
CA ILE A 121 -14.37 4.55 6.31
C ILE A 121 -14.36 5.10 4.87
N ILE A 122 -13.18 5.43 4.34
CA ILE A 122 -13.04 5.92 2.95
C ILE A 122 -13.54 4.86 1.96
N ASN A 123 -13.23 3.58 2.19
CA ASN A 123 -13.69 2.51 1.31
C ASN A 123 -15.22 2.35 1.32
N MET A 124 -15.86 2.46 2.49
CA MET A 124 -17.33 2.49 2.58
C MET A 124 -17.95 3.69 1.85
N GLN A 125 -17.23 4.82 1.77
CA GLN A 125 -17.70 6.00 1.03
C GLN A 125 -17.50 5.87 -0.49
N ASN A 126 -16.60 5.00 -0.94
CA ASN A 126 -16.34 4.78 -2.36
C ASN A 126 -17.49 4.00 -3.00
N CYS A 127 -18.13 4.58 -4.01
CA CYS A 127 -19.15 3.92 -4.83
C CYS A 127 -18.51 2.82 -5.69
N THR A 128 -18.26 1.65 -5.13
CA THR A 128 -17.83 0.46 -5.86
C THR A 128 -19.06 -0.35 -6.26
N LEU A 129 -19.48 -0.17 -7.52
CA LEU A 129 -20.23 -1.01 -8.48
C LEU A 129 -21.29 -2.06 -8.07
N ASP A 130 -21.50 -2.43 -6.81
CA ASP A 130 -22.38 -3.55 -6.44
C ASP A 130 -23.87 -3.18 -6.39
N SER A 131 -24.20 -1.90 -6.18
CA SER A 131 -25.59 -1.39 -6.28
C SER A 131 -25.63 0.13 -6.40
N THR A 132 -26.34 0.65 -7.40
CA THR A 132 -26.65 2.09 -7.50
C THR A 132 -27.77 2.53 -6.56
N ARG A 133 -28.38 1.57 -5.83
CA ARG A 133 -29.57 1.82 -5.01
C ARG A 133 -29.23 2.22 -3.58
N GLN A 134 -28.11 1.81 -3.01
CA GLN A 134 -27.81 2.08 -1.59
C GLN A 134 -26.51 2.89 -1.42
N ARG A 135 -26.57 3.95 -0.60
CA ARG A 135 -25.43 4.84 -0.31
C ARG A 135 -25.28 5.06 1.19
N TYR A 136 -24.12 4.71 1.76
CA TYR A 136 -23.82 5.02 3.16
C TYR A 136 -23.70 6.53 3.38
N LYS A 137 -24.37 7.04 4.42
CA LYS A 137 -24.46 8.47 4.76
C LYS A 137 -23.77 8.84 6.05
N ALA A 138 -23.87 7.97 7.06
CA ALA A 138 -23.29 8.24 8.37
C ALA A 138 -22.90 6.96 9.10
N ILE A 139 -21.87 7.04 9.92
CA ILE A 139 -21.56 6.03 10.94
C ILE A 139 -22.19 6.55 12.23
N TYR A 140 -23.07 5.76 12.83
CA TYR A 140 -23.76 6.17 14.07
C TYR A 140 -23.30 5.37 15.30
N SER A 141 -22.67 4.21 15.07
CA SER A 141 -22.19 3.27 16.09
C SER A 141 -20.94 2.54 15.60
N MET A 142 -20.11 2.06 16.53
CA MET A 142 -18.92 1.26 16.27
C MET A 142 -18.85 0.08 17.24
N LEU A 143 -18.39 -1.06 16.73
CA LEU A 143 -18.05 -2.26 17.50
C LEU A 143 -16.56 -2.54 17.35
N ILE A 144 -15.86 -2.73 18.46
CA ILE A 144 -14.50 -3.26 18.52
C ILE A 144 -14.54 -4.62 19.19
N LYS A 145 -13.94 -5.63 18.55
CA LYS A 145 -13.73 -6.94 19.15
C LYS A 145 -12.26 -7.10 19.49
N THR A 146 -11.98 -7.37 20.77
CA THR A 146 -10.64 -7.76 21.21
C THR A 146 -10.59 -9.25 21.49
N TYR A 147 -9.46 -9.86 21.20
CA TYR A 147 -9.14 -11.22 21.59
C TYR A 147 -7.91 -11.17 22.47
N ASN A 148 -8.02 -11.77 23.65
CA ASN A 148 -6.84 -12.04 24.45
C ASN A 148 -5.96 -13.02 23.69
N LEU A 149 -4.73 -12.61 23.38
CA LEU A 149 -3.71 -13.58 23.00
C LEU A 149 -3.42 -14.36 24.27
N GLN A 150 -3.73 -15.66 24.29
CA GLN A 150 -3.32 -16.48 25.42
C GLN A 150 -1.78 -16.41 25.49
N PRO A 151 -1.21 -15.94 26.61
CA PRO A 151 0.24 -15.82 26.73
C PRO A 151 0.83 -17.22 26.59
N GLN A 152 1.78 -17.37 25.67
CA GLN A 152 2.48 -18.63 25.48
C GLN A 152 3.63 -18.68 26.48
N ILE A 153 3.30 -19.01 27.74
CA ILE A 153 4.27 -19.10 28.83
C ILE A 153 5.16 -20.32 28.60
N VAL A 154 6.43 -20.06 28.32
CA VAL A 154 7.46 -21.08 28.12
C VAL A 154 8.29 -21.21 29.39
N GLY A 155 8.07 -22.32 30.08
CA GLY A 155 8.68 -22.59 31.38
C GLY A 155 8.45 -24.01 31.90
N ALA A 156 7.56 -24.80 31.32
CA ALA A 156 7.17 -26.07 31.93
C ALA A 156 8.34 -27.07 32.06
N SER A 157 8.48 -27.70 33.23
CA SER A 157 9.48 -28.74 33.51
C SER A 157 8.87 -30.15 33.44
N MET A 158 8.08 -30.46 32.41
CA MET A 158 7.41 -31.75 32.29
C MET A 158 8.30 -32.80 31.62
N LYS A 159 8.64 -33.86 32.37
CA LYS A 159 9.53 -34.92 31.90
C LYS A 159 9.00 -35.66 30.67
N GLU A 160 7.71 -35.95 30.61
CA GLU A 160 7.08 -36.69 29.49
C GLU A 160 7.19 -35.92 28.17
N LEU A 161 6.86 -34.62 28.18
CA LEU A 161 7.04 -33.72 27.04
C LEU A 161 8.51 -33.64 26.60
N ILE A 162 9.42 -33.50 27.57
CA ILE A 162 10.86 -33.43 27.29
C ILE A 162 11.37 -34.72 26.65
N ASP A 163 11.03 -35.85 27.25
CA ASP A 163 11.48 -37.17 26.79
C ASP A 163 10.88 -37.50 25.42
N PHE A 164 9.64 -37.13 25.12
CA PHE A 164 9.01 -37.32 23.81
C PHE A 164 9.82 -36.69 22.66
N HIS A 165 10.30 -35.45 22.86
CA HIS A 165 11.08 -34.76 21.84
C HIS A 165 12.56 -35.15 21.84
N CYS A 166 13.14 -35.47 22.99
CA CYS A 166 14.56 -35.83 23.12
C CYS A 166 14.87 -37.28 22.75
N ASN A 167 13.95 -38.22 23.00
CA ASN A 167 14.18 -39.65 22.77
C ASN A 167 14.34 -39.94 21.27
N GLY A 168 15.40 -40.68 20.92
CA GLY A 168 15.73 -41.04 19.54
C GLY A 168 16.41 -39.94 18.72
N ARG A 169 16.56 -38.71 19.23
CA ARG A 169 17.13 -37.56 18.50
C ARG A 169 18.46 -37.07 19.09
N LYS A 170 19.43 -37.99 19.25
CA LYS A 170 20.78 -37.66 19.75
C LYS A 170 21.42 -36.55 18.90
N ASN A 171 21.94 -35.51 19.57
CA ASN A 171 22.65 -34.37 18.95
C ASN A 171 21.80 -33.48 18.02
N VAL A 172 20.47 -33.58 18.06
CA VAL A 172 19.57 -32.70 17.28
C VAL A 172 19.12 -31.51 18.09
N ILE A 173 18.72 -31.76 19.35
CA ILE A 173 18.31 -30.75 20.34
C ILE A 173 19.08 -30.95 21.64
N TYR A 174 19.34 -29.85 22.35
CA TYR A 174 19.92 -29.89 23.69
C TYR A 174 18.84 -30.18 24.71
N LYS A 175 18.95 -31.32 25.41
CA LYS A 175 18.06 -31.67 26.52
C LYS A 175 18.40 -30.80 27.74
N ASN A 176 17.51 -29.86 28.08
CA ASN A 176 17.52 -29.16 29.36
C ASN A 176 16.40 -29.71 30.25
N THR A 177 16.48 -29.45 31.55
CA THR A 177 15.47 -29.94 32.50
C THR A 177 14.34 -28.94 32.70
N GLY A 178 14.54 -27.67 32.34
CA GLY A 178 13.59 -26.58 32.60
C GLY A 178 13.47 -26.22 34.07
N ASN A 179 14.51 -26.47 34.87
CA ASN A 179 14.50 -26.17 36.31
C ASN A 179 14.16 -24.69 36.56
N ASN A 180 13.33 -24.45 37.57
CA ASN A 180 12.83 -23.12 37.93
C ASN A 180 12.09 -22.39 36.81
N ASN A 181 11.46 -23.14 35.92
CA ASN A 181 10.70 -22.65 34.78
C ASN A 181 11.48 -21.73 33.82
N ASN A 182 12.80 -21.88 33.75
CA ASN A 182 13.69 -21.01 32.97
C ASN A 182 14.19 -21.65 31.66
N CYS A 183 13.45 -22.62 31.12
CA CYS A 183 13.88 -23.42 29.95
C CYS A 183 14.15 -22.56 28.70
N TYR A 184 13.42 -21.46 28.50
CA TYR A 184 13.65 -20.56 27.36
C TYR A 184 15.01 -19.86 27.45
N MET A 185 15.37 -19.27 28.60
CA MET A 185 16.68 -18.65 28.75
C MET A 185 17.82 -19.67 28.79
N GLU A 186 17.57 -20.89 29.28
CA GLU A 186 18.55 -21.99 29.18
C GLU A 186 18.80 -22.40 27.72
N ALA A 187 17.75 -22.48 26.92
CA ALA A 187 17.86 -22.74 25.48
C ALA A 187 18.64 -21.61 24.77
N VAL A 188 18.32 -20.35 25.06
CA VAL A 188 19.04 -19.18 24.53
C VAL A 188 20.52 -19.22 24.96
N ALA A 189 20.81 -19.48 26.24
CA ALA A 189 22.17 -19.60 26.75
C ALA A 189 22.96 -20.70 26.02
N LYS A 190 22.37 -21.89 25.85
CA LYS A 190 23.04 -22.97 25.11
C LYS A 190 23.25 -22.65 23.63
N ALA A 191 22.29 -22.00 22.98
CA ALA A 191 22.42 -21.61 21.58
C ALA A 191 23.49 -20.52 21.37
N LEU A 192 23.69 -19.64 22.36
CA LEU A 192 24.77 -18.65 22.35
C LEU A 192 26.13 -19.26 22.70
N HIS A 193 26.15 -20.36 23.46
CA HIS A 193 27.35 -21.07 23.87
C HIS A 193 27.33 -22.54 23.41
N PRO A 194 27.36 -22.79 22.08
CA PRO A 194 27.41 -24.14 21.54
C PRO A 194 28.73 -24.81 21.91
N ASP A 195 28.71 -26.14 22.03
CA ASP A 195 29.94 -26.90 22.28
C ASP A 195 30.85 -26.83 21.05
N SER A 196 32.14 -26.60 21.27
CA SER A 196 33.18 -26.65 20.24
C SER A 196 34.20 -27.74 20.57
N LYS A 197 35.13 -28.00 19.65
CA LYS A 197 36.27 -28.91 19.91
C LYS A 197 37.12 -28.43 21.10
N GLU A 198 37.12 -27.13 21.35
CA GLU A 198 37.97 -26.47 22.35
C GLU A 198 37.25 -26.29 23.69
N LYS A 199 35.92 -26.15 23.70
CA LYS A 199 35.15 -25.91 24.91
C LYS A 199 33.79 -26.61 24.88
N ARG A 200 33.56 -27.44 25.90
CA ARG A 200 32.25 -28.04 26.19
C ARG A 200 31.66 -27.36 27.42
N TYR A 201 30.42 -26.92 27.31
CA TYR A 201 29.70 -26.27 28.42
C TYR A 201 28.89 -27.31 29.19
N TYR A 202 29.16 -27.43 30.49
CA TYR A 202 28.40 -28.31 31.37
C TYR A 202 27.00 -27.72 31.68
N PRO A 203 26.00 -28.56 32.02
CA PRO A 203 24.65 -28.08 32.33
C PRO A 203 24.61 -26.96 33.39
N ASP A 204 25.38 -27.08 34.46
CA ASP A 204 25.43 -26.08 35.53
C ASP A 204 25.99 -24.72 35.05
N GLU A 205 26.92 -24.73 34.08
CA GLU A 205 27.43 -23.49 33.48
C GLU A 205 26.37 -22.81 32.64
N ILE A 206 25.60 -23.58 31.86
CA ILE A 206 24.48 -23.07 31.06
C ILE A 206 23.39 -22.49 31.97
N ILE A 207 23.06 -23.16 33.07
CA ILE A 207 22.10 -22.66 34.07
C ILE A 207 22.60 -21.35 34.71
N ARG A 208 23.90 -21.24 34.98
CA ARG A 208 24.47 -19.99 35.51
C ARG A 208 24.38 -18.85 34.48
N ILE A 209 24.69 -19.13 33.21
CA ILE A 209 24.61 -18.14 32.13
C ILE A 209 23.14 -17.73 31.90
N SER A 210 22.20 -18.68 31.91
CA SER A 210 20.78 -18.38 31.70
C SER A 210 20.23 -17.43 32.76
N LYS A 211 20.64 -17.58 34.02
CA LYS A 211 20.29 -16.65 35.11
C LYS A 211 20.88 -15.25 34.89
N GLN A 212 22.10 -15.15 34.37
CA GLN A 212 22.72 -13.86 34.00
C GLN A 212 21.94 -13.17 32.88
N LEU A 213 21.59 -13.93 31.83
CA LEU A 213 20.78 -13.42 30.72
C LEU A 213 19.38 -13.01 31.20
N LEU A 214 18.77 -13.77 32.11
CA LEU A 214 17.46 -13.43 32.68
C LEU A 214 17.49 -12.08 33.41
N VAL A 215 18.54 -11.80 34.20
CA VAL A 215 18.74 -10.48 34.85
C VAL A 215 18.80 -9.36 33.82
N GLN A 216 19.54 -9.56 32.73
CA GLN A 216 19.69 -8.55 31.67
C GLN A 216 18.37 -8.30 30.93
N VAL A 217 17.64 -9.36 30.60
CA VAL A 217 16.38 -9.32 29.84
C VAL A 217 15.26 -8.70 30.66
N LEU A 218 15.16 -9.03 31.96
CA LEU A 218 14.15 -8.52 32.87
C LEU A 218 14.55 -7.22 33.60
N GLU A 219 15.77 -6.71 33.37
CA GLU A 219 16.30 -5.51 34.06
C GLU A 219 16.24 -5.60 35.59
N LEU A 220 16.56 -6.77 36.14
CA LEU A 220 16.42 -6.98 37.58
C LEU A 220 17.44 -6.11 38.35
N PRO A 221 17.02 -5.46 39.46
CA PRO A 221 17.89 -4.57 40.24
C PRO A 221 18.88 -5.33 41.14
N PHE A 222 19.17 -6.59 40.83
CA PHE A 222 20.04 -7.47 41.59
C PHE A 222 20.75 -8.47 40.69
N ASP A 223 21.88 -8.99 41.17
CA ASP A 223 22.69 -9.94 40.41
C ASP A 223 22.12 -11.37 40.43
N SER A 224 22.57 -12.16 39.45
CA SER A 224 22.18 -13.57 39.26
C SER A 224 22.58 -14.52 40.40
N LYS A 225 23.51 -14.12 41.29
CA LYS A 225 24.00 -14.91 42.44
C LYS A 225 23.28 -14.53 43.74
N SER A 226 22.49 -13.48 43.75
CA SER A 226 21.78 -12.98 44.93
C SER A 226 20.71 -13.96 45.43
N ARG A 227 20.41 -13.90 46.74
CA ARG A 227 19.28 -14.66 47.31
C ARG A 227 17.95 -14.29 46.66
N LYS A 228 17.79 -13.02 46.26
CA LYS A 228 16.61 -12.50 45.56
C LYS A 228 16.33 -13.24 44.24
N MET A 229 17.37 -13.66 43.51
CA MET A 229 17.22 -14.49 42.32
C MET A 229 16.62 -15.86 42.66
N THR A 230 17.04 -16.46 43.78
CA THR A 230 16.49 -17.75 44.23
C THR A 230 15.02 -17.63 44.61
N ASP A 231 14.63 -16.52 45.25
CA ASP A 231 13.24 -16.29 45.63
C ASP A 231 12.35 -15.99 44.42
N LEU A 232 12.84 -15.20 43.44
CA LEU A 232 12.16 -14.98 42.17
C LEU A 232 11.87 -16.30 41.44
N LEU A 233 12.89 -17.16 41.34
CA LEU A 233 12.80 -18.44 40.64
C LEU A 233 11.83 -19.44 41.26
N LYS A 234 11.44 -19.28 42.54
CA LYS A 234 10.41 -20.10 43.19
C LYS A 234 9.00 -19.76 42.69
N THR A 235 8.76 -18.51 42.33
CA THR A 235 7.45 -18.01 41.85
C THR A 235 7.44 -17.73 40.35
N PHE A 236 8.52 -18.04 39.65
CA PHE A 236 8.67 -17.77 38.23
C PHE A 236 7.88 -18.80 37.42
N GLU A 237 6.97 -18.37 36.56
CA GLU A 237 6.14 -19.26 35.74
C GLU A 237 6.74 -19.53 34.35
N GLY A 238 7.73 -18.74 33.94
CA GLY A 238 8.35 -18.79 32.62
C GLY A 238 8.28 -17.44 31.91
N LEU A 239 8.67 -17.41 30.65
CA LEU A 239 8.59 -16.22 29.80
C LEU A 239 7.49 -16.41 28.75
N ASP A 240 6.62 -15.41 28.62
CA ASP A 240 5.70 -15.31 27.48
C ASP A 240 6.51 -15.01 26.22
N ILE A 241 6.66 -16.00 25.36
CA ILE A 241 7.52 -15.87 24.18
C ILE A 241 6.98 -14.84 23.18
N THR A 242 5.67 -14.59 23.18
CA THR A 242 5.02 -13.56 22.35
C THR A 242 5.58 -12.17 22.63
N LYS A 243 5.91 -11.89 23.90
CA LYS A 243 6.51 -10.64 24.36
C LYS A 243 8.03 -10.71 24.41
N TYR A 244 8.57 -11.73 25.05
CA TYR A 244 9.99 -11.78 25.40
C TYR A 244 10.90 -12.20 24.25
N ALA A 245 10.41 -12.81 23.17
CA ALA A 245 11.27 -13.10 22.02
C ALA A 245 11.84 -11.81 21.39
N ASN A 246 11.06 -10.73 21.33
CA ASN A 246 11.56 -9.44 20.84
C ASN A 246 12.53 -8.83 21.85
N ILE A 247 12.15 -8.73 23.12
CA ILE A 247 13.00 -8.16 24.18
C ILE A 247 14.37 -8.87 24.22
N VAL A 248 14.39 -10.20 24.20
CA VAL A 248 15.63 -11.00 24.19
C VAL A 248 16.46 -10.70 22.94
N SER A 249 15.85 -10.63 21.76
CA SER A 249 16.56 -10.32 20.52
C SER A 249 17.21 -8.94 20.56
N GLN A 250 16.49 -7.93 21.07
CA GLN A 250 16.98 -6.57 21.21
C GLN A 250 18.11 -6.46 22.24
N LYS A 251 17.88 -7.00 23.43
CA LYS A 251 18.82 -6.96 24.57
C LYS A 251 20.14 -7.67 24.28
N LEU A 252 20.07 -8.81 23.60
CA LEU A 252 21.22 -9.67 23.35
C LEU A 252 21.84 -9.45 21.97
N LYS A 253 21.28 -8.56 21.14
CA LYS A 253 21.70 -8.28 19.76
C LYS A 253 21.80 -9.54 18.89
N ILE A 254 20.73 -10.33 18.88
CA ILE A 254 20.69 -11.63 18.19
C ILE A 254 19.49 -11.75 17.25
N LYS A 255 19.56 -12.72 16.36
CA LYS A 255 18.44 -13.22 15.55
C LYS A 255 17.99 -14.57 16.09
N GLN A 256 16.70 -14.72 16.35
CA GLN A 256 16.08 -15.94 16.83
C GLN A 256 15.18 -16.55 15.75
N ASP A 257 15.51 -17.77 15.33
CA ASP A 257 14.61 -18.61 14.54
C ASP A 257 13.91 -19.58 15.51
N ILE A 258 12.62 -19.35 15.75
CA ILE A 258 11.80 -20.15 16.67
C ILE A 258 10.98 -21.16 15.87
N TYR A 259 11.19 -22.43 16.22
CA TYR A 259 10.51 -23.59 15.64
C TYR A 259 9.46 -24.11 16.60
N TYR A 260 8.42 -24.70 16.04
CA TYR A 260 7.35 -25.36 16.76
C TYR A 260 7.20 -26.79 16.27
N TYR A 261 6.52 -27.61 17.07
CA TYR A 261 6.12 -28.95 16.70
C TYR A 261 4.62 -28.99 16.45
N ASP A 262 4.23 -29.47 15.28
CA ASP A 262 2.84 -29.73 14.94
C ASP A 262 2.47 -31.15 15.40
N ASN A 263 1.56 -31.24 16.37
CA ASN A 263 1.08 -32.52 16.89
C ASN A 263 0.25 -33.31 15.87
N GLU A 264 -0.49 -32.63 14.97
CA GLU A 264 -1.33 -33.27 13.95
C GLU A 264 -0.49 -33.85 12.83
N HIS A 265 0.41 -33.03 12.28
CA HIS A 265 1.25 -33.39 11.14
C HIS A 265 2.57 -34.08 11.54
N LYS A 266 2.87 -34.15 12.85
CA LYS A 266 4.06 -34.77 13.44
C LYS A 266 5.37 -34.25 12.85
N ASN A 267 5.44 -32.95 12.59
CA ASN A 267 6.60 -32.32 11.97
C ASN A 267 7.04 -31.07 12.75
N TYR A 268 8.28 -30.65 12.47
CA TYR A 268 8.83 -29.41 13.02
C TYR A 268 8.85 -28.34 11.95
N TYR A 269 8.39 -27.15 12.28
CA TYR A 269 8.34 -26.02 11.35
C TYR A 269 8.82 -24.73 12.02
N ARG A 270 9.35 -23.81 11.22
CA ARG A 270 9.74 -22.47 11.73
C ARG A 270 8.50 -21.59 11.74
N GLY A 271 8.03 -21.21 12.93
CA GLY A 271 6.81 -20.41 13.09
C GLY A 271 7.08 -18.93 13.32
N LEU A 272 8.20 -18.58 13.96
CA LEU A 272 8.51 -17.19 14.30
C LEU A 272 9.99 -16.89 14.03
N GLN A 273 10.28 -15.71 13.51
CA GLN A 273 11.63 -15.19 13.34
C GLN A 273 11.66 -13.77 13.91
N VAL A 274 12.55 -13.54 14.87
CA VAL A 274 12.71 -12.24 15.54
C VAL A 274 14.17 -11.82 15.43
N MET A 275 14.43 -10.55 15.16
CA MET A 275 15.79 -10.05 14.94
C MET A 275 15.99 -8.71 15.61
N TYR A 276 17.20 -8.51 16.14
CA TYR A 276 17.69 -7.19 16.52
C TYR A 276 17.55 -6.22 15.34
N GLN A 277 16.90 -5.08 15.59
CA GLN A 277 16.77 -4.01 14.59
C GLN A 277 17.92 -3.02 14.84
N CYS A 278 18.88 -2.98 13.91
CA CYS A 278 20.01 -2.04 13.94
C CYS A 278 19.89 -1.08 12.75
N GLU A 279 20.20 0.20 12.96
CA GLU A 279 20.29 1.21 11.90
C GLU A 279 21.51 0.97 11.00
N ASP A 280 22.57 0.34 11.53
CA ASP A 280 23.79 0.01 10.80
C ASP A 280 23.71 -1.37 10.14
N GLN A 281 23.74 -1.40 8.80
CA GLN A 281 23.59 -2.63 7.99
C GLN A 281 24.81 -3.57 8.00
N ASN A 282 25.92 -3.20 8.67
CA ASN A 282 27.21 -3.89 8.59
C ASN A 282 27.55 -4.81 9.77
N GLU A 283 26.72 -4.89 10.82
CA GLU A 283 26.97 -5.82 11.94
C GLU A 283 26.53 -7.27 11.61
N VAL A 284 27.43 -8.25 11.82
CA VAL A 284 27.11 -9.67 11.68
C VAL A 284 26.29 -10.12 12.90
N ILE A 285 24.96 -10.13 12.76
CA ILE A 285 24.04 -10.56 13.82
C ILE A 285 24.07 -12.09 13.97
N LYS A 286 24.39 -12.56 15.18
CA LYS A 286 24.39 -14.00 15.49
C LYS A 286 22.98 -14.56 15.45
N THR A 287 22.79 -15.64 14.68
CA THR A 287 21.51 -16.37 14.62
C THR A 287 21.51 -17.55 15.58
N ILE A 288 20.44 -17.72 16.34
CA ILE A 288 20.17 -18.87 17.19
C ILE A 288 18.87 -19.56 16.77
N ASP A 289 18.85 -20.89 16.84
CA ASP A 289 17.68 -21.72 16.51
C ASP A 289 17.11 -22.30 17.82
N ILE A 290 15.85 -21.98 18.14
CA ILE A 290 15.14 -22.40 19.37
C ILE A 290 13.91 -23.22 18.99
N LEU A 291 13.65 -24.32 19.68
CA LEU A 291 12.44 -25.12 19.51
C LEU A 291 11.53 -24.89 20.71
N VAL A 292 10.27 -24.53 20.48
CA VAL A 292 9.20 -24.49 21.50
C VAL A 292 8.22 -25.60 21.21
N VAL A 293 7.91 -26.40 22.23
CA VAL A 293 6.96 -27.50 22.15
C VAL A 293 5.88 -27.30 23.17
N GLU A 294 4.66 -27.69 22.81
CA GLU A 294 3.47 -27.54 23.63
C GLU A 294 2.78 -28.89 23.86
N SER A 295 2.18 -29.03 25.04
CA SER A 295 1.23 -30.10 25.35
C SER A 295 0.09 -29.52 26.19
N GLU A 296 -1.06 -30.18 26.15
CA GLU A 296 -2.13 -29.92 27.10
C GLU A 296 -1.96 -30.82 28.32
N TRP A 297 -2.07 -30.23 29.52
CA TRP A 297 -2.05 -30.96 30.78
C TRP A 297 -3.05 -30.33 31.74
N GLU A 298 -3.97 -31.16 32.26
CA GLU A 298 -5.07 -30.73 33.15
C GLU A 298 -5.90 -29.54 32.61
N GLY A 299 -6.06 -29.46 31.28
CA GLY A 299 -6.79 -28.39 30.61
C GLY A 299 -5.99 -27.09 30.41
N ASN A 300 -4.72 -27.04 30.80
CA ASN A 300 -3.81 -25.92 30.58
C ASN A 300 -2.77 -26.26 29.51
N LYS A 301 -2.43 -25.28 28.67
CA LYS A 301 -1.30 -25.39 27.74
C LYS A 301 0.00 -25.18 28.51
N ILE A 302 0.89 -26.15 28.39
CA ILE A 302 2.24 -26.08 28.95
C ILE A 302 3.25 -26.07 27.81
N SER A 303 4.24 -25.19 27.91
CA SER A 303 5.26 -25.02 26.87
C SER A 303 6.66 -25.17 27.41
N HIS A 304 7.54 -25.80 26.64
CA HIS A 304 8.95 -25.99 26.96
C HIS A 304 9.83 -25.59 25.77
N ALA A 305 11.02 -25.06 26.04
CA ALA A 305 11.98 -24.64 25.01
C ALA A 305 13.29 -25.45 25.03
N PHE A 306 13.80 -25.76 23.83
CA PHE A 306 15.09 -26.41 23.60
C PHE A 306 15.98 -25.57 22.69
N ALA A 307 17.30 -25.67 22.87
CA ALA A 307 18.25 -25.19 21.87
C ALA A 307 18.38 -26.22 20.75
N ILE A 308 18.28 -25.78 19.50
CA ILE A 308 18.45 -26.65 18.34
C ILE A 308 19.93 -26.71 17.98
N SER A 309 20.50 -27.90 18.00
CA SER A 309 21.90 -28.14 17.60
C SER A 309 22.03 -28.45 16.11
N ASN A 310 21.01 -29.08 15.51
CA ASN A 310 20.98 -29.38 14.08
C ASN A 310 19.57 -29.23 13.51
N LYS A 311 19.27 -28.06 12.93
CA LYS A 311 17.95 -27.77 12.35
C LYS A 311 17.60 -28.58 11.11
N GLN A 312 18.60 -29.01 10.32
CA GLN A 312 18.37 -29.86 9.14
C GLN A 312 17.91 -31.25 9.58
N ALA A 313 18.55 -31.81 10.61
CA ALA A 313 18.12 -33.09 11.20
C ALA A 313 16.77 -32.99 11.90
N LEU A 314 16.45 -31.85 12.52
CA LEU A 314 15.16 -31.63 13.20
C LEU A 314 13.99 -31.58 12.19
N THR A 315 14.13 -30.77 11.15
CA THR A 315 13.04 -30.51 10.17
C THR A 315 13.02 -31.50 9.02
N GLY A 316 14.13 -32.19 8.75
CA GLY A 316 14.32 -32.97 7.53
C GLY A 316 14.55 -32.12 6.27
N LEU A 317 14.59 -30.80 6.39
CA LEU A 317 14.73 -29.87 5.26
C LEU A 317 16.19 -29.45 5.05
N LYS A 318 16.56 -29.25 3.77
CA LYS A 318 17.84 -28.65 3.40
C LYS A 318 17.71 -27.14 3.32
N PHE A 319 18.47 -26.42 4.15
CA PHE A 319 18.52 -24.96 4.13
C PHE A 319 19.64 -24.48 3.19
N CYS A 320 19.41 -23.35 2.53
CA CYS A 320 20.43 -22.67 1.74
C CYS A 320 21.58 -22.19 2.67
N PRO A 321 22.85 -22.54 2.40
CA PRO A 321 23.98 -22.18 3.25
C PRO A 321 24.31 -20.68 3.21
N ARG A 322 23.89 -19.96 2.15
CA ARG A 322 24.14 -18.52 1.98
C ARG A 322 23.11 -17.68 2.73
N CYS A 323 21.82 -17.79 2.38
CA CYS A 323 20.79 -16.94 2.98
C CYS A 323 20.19 -17.50 4.29
N ASN A 324 20.40 -18.79 4.59
CA ASN A 324 19.83 -19.52 5.73
C ASN A 324 18.28 -19.43 5.89
N SER A 325 17.60 -18.86 4.91
CA SER A 325 16.20 -18.45 4.99
C SER A 325 15.31 -19.36 4.15
N LYS A 326 15.78 -19.77 2.97
CA LYS A 326 15.08 -20.71 2.10
C LYS A 326 15.41 -22.15 2.47
N ALA A 327 14.38 -22.95 2.67
CA ALA A 327 14.45 -24.39 2.91
C ALA A 327 13.83 -25.16 1.74
N PHE A 328 14.31 -26.38 1.53
CA PHE A 328 13.90 -27.29 0.47
C PHE A 328 13.68 -28.68 1.07
N ASP A 329 12.62 -29.36 0.66
CA ASP A 329 12.40 -30.76 1.03
C ASP A 329 13.24 -31.67 0.12
N PRO A 330 14.22 -32.43 0.65
CA PRO A 330 15.00 -33.38 -0.14
C PRO A 330 14.15 -34.50 -0.78
N LYS A 331 12.92 -34.71 -0.31
CA LYS A 331 11.99 -35.70 -0.86
C LYS A 331 11.19 -35.19 -2.07
N ASP A 332 11.24 -33.88 -2.35
CA ASP A 332 10.54 -33.31 -3.51
C ASP A 332 11.19 -33.80 -4.82
N LYS A 333 10.35 -34.19 -5.80
CA LYS A 333 10.80 -34.64 -7.13
C LYS A 333 11.63 -33.57 -7.85
N ASN A 334 11.40 -32.29 -7.58
CA ASN A 334 12.07 -31.15 -8.18
C ASN A 334 13.22 -30.60 -7.31
N TYR A 335 13.56 -31.24 -6.19
CA TYR A 335 14.53 -30.76 -5.21
C TYR A 335 15.84 -30.28 -5.85
N SER A 336 16.53 -31.13 -6.62
CA SER A 336 17.83 -30.80 -7.21
C SER A 336 17.75 -29.56 -8.11
N ARG A 337 16.78 -29.53 -9.04
CA ARG A 337 16.57 -28.39 -9.95
C ARG A 337 16.31 -27.09 -9.19
N ASP A 338 15.41 -27.11 -8.21
CA ASP A 338 14.97 -25.90 -7.52
C ASP A 338 16.00 -25.42 -6.50
N TYR A 339 16.72 -26.34 -5.86
CA TYR A 339 17.86 -26.06 -4.98
C TYR A 339 18.99 -25.39 -5.76
N GLU A 340 19.44 -25.99 -6.87
CA GLU A 340 20.52 -25.42 -7.71
C GLU A 340 20.17 -24.05 -8.26
N LYS A 341 18.96 -23.90 -8.83
CA LYS A 341 18.46 -22.60 -9.31
C LYS A 341 18.49 -21.54 -8.22
N HIS A 342 18.11 -21.90 -7.00
CA HIS A 342 18.17 -20.97 -5.88
C HIS A 342 19.60 -20.66 -5.47
N ILE A 343 20.51 -21.64 -5.37
CA ILE A 343 21.91 -21.42 -4.99
C ILE A 343 22.56 -20.42 -5.95
N ILE A 344 22.47 -20.63 -7.27
CA ILE A 344 23.05 -19.73 -8.27
C ILE A 344 22.50 -18.30 -8.09
N LYS A 345 21.17 -18.17 -7.98
CA LYS A 345 20.53 -16.87 -7.79
C LYS A 345 20.91 -16.22 -6.46
N CYS A 346 21.05 -17.00 -5.41
CA CYS A 346 21.41 -16.55 -4.07
C CYS A 346 22.88 -16.13 -4.01
N GLU A 347 23.76 -16.81 -4.72
CA GLU A 347 25.19 -16.45 -4.84
C GLU A 347 25.38 -15.16 -5.62
N ASN A 348 24.68 -15.00 -6.74
CA ASN A 348 24.67 -13.75 -7.50
C ASN A 348 24.18 -12.55 -6.67
N ASN A 349 23.34 -12.81 -5.66
CA ASN A 349 22.82 -11.80 -4.73
C ASN A 349 23.63 -11.72 -3.43
N GLU A 350 24.79 -12.36 -3.31
CA GLU A 350 25.64 -12.39 -2.10
C GLU A 350 24.91 -12.92 -0.83
N GLY A 351 23.88 -13.73 -0.99
CA GLY A 351 23.05 -14.19 0.13
C GLY A 351 22.02 -13.17 0.63
N LYS A 352 22.00 -11.96 0.05
CA LYS A 352 21.05 -10.89 0.42
C LYS A 352 19.62 -11.27 0.00
N ILE A 353 18.68 -11.06 0.91
CA ILE A 353 17.27 -11.32 0.68
C ILE A 353 16.67 -10.14 -0.08
N VAL A 354 16.24 -10.39 -1.32
CA VAL A 354 15.48 -9.40 -2.10
C VAL A 354 14.05 -9.34 -1.55
N LYS A 355 13.78 -8.33 -0.71
CA LYS A 355 12.43 -8.02 -0.25
C LYS A 355 11.62 -7.46 -1.42
N LYS A 356 10.41 -7.97 -1.62
CA LYS A 356 9.45 -7.43 -2.59
C LYS A 356 8.14 -7.21 -1.88
N VAL A 357 7.52 -6.05 -2.07
CA VAL A 357 6.16 -5.84 -1.59
C VAL A 357 5.23 -6.75 -2.38
N LYS A 358 4.54 -7.64 -1.68
CA LYS A 358 3.40 -8.37 -2.22
C LYS A 358 2.16 -7.78 -1.59
N LEU A 359 1.47 -6.93 -2.36
CA LEU A 359 0.23 -6.32 -1.93
C LEU A 359 -0.92 -7.33 -2.12
N ASP A 360 -1.85 -7.37 -1.17
CA ASP A 360 -3.08 -8.16 -1.33
C ASP A 360 -3.86 -7.73 -2.56
N TYR A 361 -4.43 -8.71 -3.25
CA TYR A 361 -5.29 -8.52 -4.42
C TYR A 361 -6.70 -8.11 -3.97
N ILE A 362 -6.79 -6.97 -3.30
CA ILE A 362 -8.06 -6.31 -2.97
C ILE A 362 -8.33 -5.22 -4.01
N GLN A 363 -9.61 -4.91 -4.28
CA GLN A 363 -9.96 -3.74 -5.08
C GLN A 363 -9.43 -2.50 -4.35
N LYS A 364 -8.52 -1.78 -4.99
CA LYS A 364 -7.92 -0.55 -4.45
C LYS A 364 -8.39 0.64 -5.26
N PRO A 365 -8.45 1.84 -4.65
CA PRO A 365 -8.62 3.06 -5.43
C PRO A 365 -7.57 3.08 -6.55
N PHE A 366 -7.98 3.48 -7.75
CA PHE A 366 -7.12 3.50 -8.93
C PHE A 366 -6.06 4.61 -8.76
N VAL A 367 -4.97 4.29 -8.06
CA VAL A 367 -3.83 5.18 -7.82
C VAL A 367 -2.56 4.55 -8.43
N PRO A 368 -2.53 4.31 -9.76
CA PRO A 368 -1.44 3.58 -10.40
C PRO A 368 -0.08 4.27 -10.23
N HIS A 369 -0.05 5.60 -10.07
CA HIS A 369 1.19 6.36 -9.87
C HIS A 369 1.90 6.07 -8.54
N ILE A 370 1.19 5.53 -7.54
CA ILE A 370 1.77 5.01 -6.28
C ILE A 370 1.92 3.49 -6.39
N MET A 371 0.85 2.81 -6.80
CA MET A 371 0.75 1.35 -6.74
C MET A 371 1.61 0.61 -7.77
N GLN A 372 1.87 1.22 -8.93
CA GLN A 372 2.66 0.61 -10.02
C GLN A 372 4.07 1.21 -10.12
N ASN A 373 4.41 2.16 -9.24
CA ASN A 373 5.72 2.77 -9.20
C ASN A 373 6.73 1.81 -8.56
N LYS A 374 7.65 1.27 -9.37
CA LYS A 374 8.65 0.30 -8.92
C LYS A 374 9.60 0.90 -7.87
N THR A 375 9.90 2.20 -7.97
CA THR A 375 10.72 2.91 -6.99
C THR A 375 10.00 2.98 -5.66
N TYR A 376 8.72 3.37 -5.64
CA TYR A 376 7.92 3.38 -4.41
C TYR A 376 7.79 1.98 -3.79
N GLN A 377 7.50 0.95 -4.60
CA GLN A 377 7.42 -0.43 -4.13
C GLN A 377 8.75 -0.89 -3.51
N TYR A 378 9.89 -0.54 -4.13
CA TYR A 378 11.20 -0.88 -3.58
C TYR A 378 11.45 -0.19 -2.23
N LEU A 379 11.18 1.11 -2.15
CA LEU A 379 11.36 1.88 -0.92
C LEU A 379 10.46 1.34 0.21
N LEU A 380 9.19 1.06 -0.10
CA LEU A 380 8.24 0.46 0.83
C LEU A 380 8.68 -0.93 1.31
N ALA A 381 9.22 -1.79 0.42
CA ALA A 381 9.72 -3.12 0.80
C ALA A 381 10.87 -3.07 1.82
N ASN A 382 11.59 -1.95 1.85
CA ASN A 382 12.79 -1.76 2.65
C ASN A 382 12.58 -0.77 3.82
N GLY A 383 11.35 -0.32 4.09
CA GLY A 383 11.05 0.65 5.15
C GLY A 383 11.60 2.06 4.88
N ARG A 384 11.93 2.37 3.62
CA ARG A 384 12.56 3.61 3.16
C ARG A 384 11.54 4.57 2.53
N GLN A 385 10.25 4.48 2.90
CA GLN A 385 9.19 5.29 2.28
C GLN A 385 9.38 6.81 2.43
N HIS A 386 10.08 7.24 3.48
CA HIS A 386 10.38 8.65 3.74
C HIS A 386 11.31 9.27 2.67
N GLU A 387 12.06 8.44 1.93
CA GLU A 387 12.95 8.91 0.86
C GLU A 387 12.21 9.11 -0.48
N PHE A 388 10.95 8.67 -0.60
CA PHE A 388 10.23 8.73 -1.86
C PHE A 388 9.99 10.17 -2.33
N LYS A 389 10.49 10.49 -3.53
CA LYS A 389 10.29 11.78 -4.19
C LYS A 389 9.25 11.64 -5.30
N THR A 390 8.29 12.56 -5.33
CA THR A 390 7.29 12.64 -6.40
C THR A 390 7.93 13.06 -7.73
N THR A 391 7.34 12.62 -8.84
CA THR A 391 7.74 13.07 -10.18
C THR A 391 7.54 14.58 -10.29
N GLN A 392 8.61 15.32 -10.62
CA GLN A 392 8.59 16.79 -10.64
C GLN A 392 8.40 17.36 -12.04
N TYR A 393 8.90 16.66 -13.06
CA TYR A 393 8.97 17.16 -14.43
C TYR A 393 7.96 16.43 -15.33
N PHE A 394 7.35 17.18 -16.24
CA PHE A 394 6.25 16.72 -17.08
C PHE A 394 6.14 17.56 -18.35
N ILE A 395 5.35 17.09 -19.30
CA ILE A 395 5.00 17.83 -20.52
C ILE A 395 3.50 18.07 -20.50
N THR A 396 3.06 19.28 -20.82
CA THR A 396 1.65 19.56 -21.11
C THR A 396 1.43 19.76 -22.59
N TYR A 397 0.21 19.52 -23.07
CA TYR A 397 -0.16 19.83 -24.44
C TYR A 397 -1.61 20.30 -24.54
N ASP A 398 -1.89 21.06 -25.59
CA ASP A 398 -3.21 21.53 -25.96
C ASP A 398 -3.34 21.51 -27.49
N LEU A 399 -4.52 21.14 -27.98
CA LEU A 399 -4.83 21.11 -29.41
C LEU A 399 -5.87 22.17 -29.73
N GLU A 400 -5.57 22.99 -30.73
CA GLU A 400 -6.61 23.79 -31.39
C GLU A 400 -7.15 23.03 -32.58
N THR A 401 -8.46 23.18 -32.82
CA THR A 401 -9.18 22.45 -33.85
C THR A 401 -10.01 23.37 -34.72
N VAL A 402 -10.21 22.96 -35.97
CA VAL A 402 -11.11 23.62 -36.91
C VAL A 402 -12.26 22.70 -37.26
N PRO A 403 -13.49 23.23 -37.36
CA PRO A 403 -14.62 22.44 -37.81
C PRO A 403 -14.55 22.22 -39.32
N LYS A 404 -14.87 21.00 -39.74
CA LYS A 404 -15.27 20.66 -41.11
C LYS A 404 -16.76 20.45 -41.14
N ILE A 405 -17.45 21.11 -42.05
CA ILE A 405 -18.91 20.99 -42.18
C ILE A 405 -19.22 19.69 -42.94
N VAL A 406 -19.90 18.75 -42.29
CA VAL A 406 -20.17 17.41 -42.86
C VAL A 406 -21.67 17.17 -43.08
N ASN A 407 -22.55 17.73 -42.25
CA ASN A 407 -24.00 17.72 -42.44
C ASN A 407 -24.59 16.33 -42.77
N LYS A 408 -24.14 15.29 -42.06
CA LYS A 408 -24.46 13.89 -42.34
C LYS A 408 -25.52 13.36 -41.38
N LYS A 409 -26.59 12.79 -41.93
CA LYS A 409 -27.66 12.14 -41.14
C LYS A 409 -27.29 10.69 -40.80
N PHE A 410 -27.43 10.33 -39.54
CA PHE A 410 -27.26 8.96 -39.03
C PHE A 410 -28.60 8.48 -38.47
N GLY A 411 -29.21 7.49 -39.13
CA GLY A 411 -30.52 6.99 -38.73
C GLY A 411 -31.65 8.01 -38.88
N LYS A 412 -32.75 7.82 -38.12
CA LYS A 412 -33.95 8.66 -38.26
C LYS A 412 -33.83 10.02 -37.55
N SER A 413 -33.06 10.11 -36.47
CA SER A 413 -33.02 11.26 -35.55
C SER A 413 -31.62 11.80 -35.22
N SER A 414 -30.53 11.21 -35.70
CA SER A 414 -29.18 11.72 -35.43
C SER A 414 -28.62 12.48 -36.64
N TYR A 415 -27.97 13.60 -36.40
CA TYR A 415 -27.38 14.45 -37.42
C TYR A 415 -26.03 14.97 -36.96
N GLN A 416 -24.98 14.67 -37.72
CA GLN A 416 -23.63 15.16 -37.50
C GLN A 416 -23.42 16.42 -38.34
N MET A 417 -23.39 17.58 -37.69
CA MET A 417 -23.18 18.86 -38.38
C MET A 417 -21.70 19.05 -38.75
N TYR A 418 -20.81 18.74 -37.82
CA TYR A 418 -19.38 19.03 -37.93
C TYR A 418 -18.52 17.81 -37.59
N GLU A 419 -17.31 17.81 -38.12
CA GLU A 419 -16.19 16.94 -37.74
C GLU A 419 -15.00 17.84 -37.41
N LEU A 420 -14.30 17.58 -36.31
CA LEU A 420 -13.18 18.43 -35.88
C LEU A 420 -11.87 17.89 -36.44
N TYR A 421 -11.04 18.78 -36.97
CA TYR A 421 -9.69 18.46 -37.45
C TYR A 421 -8.65 19.23 -36.64
N PRO A 422 -7.52 18.61 -36.27
CA PRO A 422 -6.47 19.28 -35.54
C PRO A 422 -5.82 20.36 -36.43
N LEU A 423 -5.76 21.59 -35.91
CA LEU A 423 -5.14 22.73 -36.58
C LEU A 423 -3.70 22.93 -36.13
N SER A 424 -3.50 22.91 -34.81
CA SER A 424 -2.20 23.14 -34.20
C SER A 424 -2.12 22.47 -32.84
N VAL A 425 -0.89 22.18 -32.43
CA VAL A 425 -0.56 21.63 -31.12
C VAL A 425 0.50 22.50 -30.47
N ALA A 426 0.20 22.94 -29.25
CA ALA A 426 1.17 23.59 -28.38
C ALA A 426 1.56 22.60 -27.28
N SER A 427 2.83 22.60 -26.89
CA SER A 427 3.27 21.83 -25.73
C SER A 427 4.24 22.62 -24.89
N THR A 428 4.09 22.50 -23.58
CA THR A 428 4.98 23.12 -22.60
C THR A 428 5.72 22.03 -21.85
N ILE A 429 7.04 22.02 -21.96
CA ILE A 429 7.95 21.07 -21.33
C ILE A 429 8.48 21.73 -20.06
N ARG A 430 8.17 21.14 -18.92
CA ARG A 430 8.77 21.50 -17.63
C ARG A 430 9.85 20.48 -17.32
N ASN A 431 11.11 20.89 -17.46
CA ASN A 431 12.29 20.06 -17.14
C ASN A 431 13.13 20.73 -16.04
N LYS A 432 14.29 20.16 -15.70
CA LYS A 432 15.15 20.70 -14.65
C LYS A 432 15.75 22.07 -14.98
N GLN A 433 15.93 22.37 -16.26
CA GLN A 433 16.51 23.63 -16.74
C GLN A 433 15.48 24.77 -16.78
N GLY A 434 14.18 24.46 -16.83
CA GLY A 434 13.10 25.44 -16.82
C GLY A 434 11.90 25.04 -17.66
N ILE A 435 11.30 26.04 -18.32
CA ILE A 435 10.15 25.87 -19.20
C ILE A 435 10.60 26.07 -20.64
N LYS A 436 10.27 25.10 -21.50
CA LYS A 436 10.43 25.19 -22.95
C LYS A 436 9.07 25.01 -23.62
N LYS A 437 8.76 25.84 -24.61
CA LYS A 437 7.52 25.73 -25.41
C LYS A 437 7.87 25.22 -26.81
N ILE A 438 7.05 24.33 -27.34
CA ILE A 438 7.09 23.88 -28.73
C ILE A 438 5.71 24.05 -29.35
N PHE A 439 5.66 24.37 -30.63
CA PHE A 439 4.43 24.63 -31.37
C PHE A 439 4.56 24.02 -32.76
N PHE A 440 3.51 23.36 -33.22
CA PHE A 440 3.37 22.82 -34.57
C PHE A 440 1.94 23.09 -35.07
N SER A 441 1.78 23.32 -36.36
CA SER A 441 0.51 23.64 -36.98
C SER A 441 0.41 23.03 -38.38
N GLN A 442 -0.77 23.14 -38.98
CA GLN A 442 -0.98 22.75 -40.37
C GLN A 442 -0.04 23.49 -41.37
N GLN A 443 0.53 24.64 -41.00
CA GLN A 443 1.53 25.34 -41.82
C GLN A 443 2.86 24.56 -41.93
N ASP A 444 3.13 23.64 -40.99
CA ASP A 444 4.31 22.76 -40.99
C ASP A 444 4.13 21.51 -41.87
N GLY A 445 2.95 21.34 -42.48
CA GLY A 445 2.58 20.22 -43.34
C GLY A 445 1.50 19.31 -42.74
N ASP A 446 0.91 18.45 -43.58
CA ASP A 446 -0.19 17.55 -43.18
C ASP A 446 0.22 16.52 -42.10
N ASP A 447 1.52 16.28 -41.92
CA ASP A 447 2.08 15.36 -40.93
C ASP A 447 2.57 16.05 -39.64
N PHE A 448 2.18 17.31 -39.40
CA PHE A 448 2.65 18.10 -38.24
C PHE A 448 2.44 17.41 -36.88
N ILE A 449 1.38 16.60 -36.72
CA ILE A 449 1.16 15.81 -35.49
C ILE A 449 2.26 14.75 -35.31
N VAL A 450 2.71 14.13 -36.39
CA VAL A 450 3.81 13.15 -36.36
C VAL A 450 5.14 13.86 -36.09
N GLN A 451 5.36 15.03 -36.70
CA GLN A 451 6.53 15.87 -36.42
C GLN A 451 6.56 16.30 -34.94
N TRP A 452 5.43 16.73 -34.40
CA TRP A 452 5.25 17.05 -32.99
C TRP A 452 5.54 15.85 -32.08
N LEU A 453 4.97 14.67 -32.35
CA LEU A 453 5.23 13.46 -31.57
C LEU A 453 6.72 13.09 -31.56
N ASN A 454 7.40 13.21 -32.70
CA ASN A 454 8.85 13.01 -32.78
C ASN A 454 9.62 13.98 -31.87
N GLN A 455 9.26 15.27 -31.89
CA GLN A 455 9.89 16.25 -31.01
C GLN A 455 9.55 15.99 -29.54
N LEU A 456 8.29 15.64 -29.24
CA LEU A 456 7.82 15.32 -27.90
C LEU A 456 8.58 14.14 -27.29
N PHE A 457 8.90 13.09 -28.07
CA PHE A 457 9.72 11.99 -27.58
C PHE A 457 11.15 12.40 -27.24
N LYS A 458 11.76 13.32 -28.00
CA LYS A 458 13.09 13.86 -27.67
C LYS A 458 13.07 14.65 -26.37
N GLU A 459 12.07 15.52 -26.18
CA GLU A 459 11.93 16.26 -24.93
C GLU A 459 11.61 15.33 -23.75
N ALA A 460 10.80 14.28 -23.98
CA ALA A 460 10.46 13.30 -22.97
C ALA A 460 11.68 12.49 -22.50
N GLU A 461 12.68 12.24 -23.36
CA GLU A 461 13.94 11.61 -22.95
C GLU A 461 14.66 12.44 -21.88
N GLN A 462 14.77 13.76 -22.09
CA GLN A 462 15.35 14.66 -21.10
C GLN A 462 14.51 14.71 -19.81
N VAL A 463 13.19 14.82 -19.92
CA VAL A 463 12.29 14.81 -18.75
C VAL A 463 12.41 13.49 -17.97
N ASN A 464 12.59 12.36 -18.65
CA ASN A 464 12.81 11.07 -18.01
C ASN A 464 14.15 11.02 -17.25
N ALA A 465 15.22 11.56 -17.85
CA ALA A 465 16.52 11.67 -17.21
C ALA A 465 16.45 12.59 -15.97
N ASP A 466 15.78 13.74 -16.08
CA ASP A 466 15.62 14.70 -15.00
C ASP A 466 14.77 14.15 -13.84
N ASN A 467 13.85 13.23 -14.13
CA ASN A 467 13.01 12.56 -13.14
C ASN A 467 13.65 11.30 -12.54
N GLN A 468 14.89 10.94 -12.88
CA GLN A 468 15.56 9.80 -12.27
C GLN A 468 15.65 9.97 -10.75
N TYR A 469 15.56 8.85 -10.03
CA TYR A 469 15.68 8.88 -8.58
C TYR A 469 17.13 9.14 -8.17
N ILE A 470 17.37 10.32 -7.58
CA ILE A 470 18.67 10.72 -7.06
C ILE A 470 18.61 10.70 -5.53
N THR A 471 19.59 10.03 -4.90
CA THR A 471 19.74 9.96 -3.44
C THR A 471 20.02 11.35 -2.85
N GLU A 472 19.96 11.49 -1.52
CA GLU A 472 20.32 12.75 -0.84
C GLU A 472 21.77 13.18 -1.10
N ALA A 473 22.65 12.22 -1.39
CA ALA A 473 24.04 12.48 -1.78
C ALA A 473 24.21 12.90 -3.25
N CYS A 474 23.12 13.20 -3.96
CA CYS A 474 23.13 13.57 -5.38
C CYS A 474 23.70 12.49 -6.32
N THR A 475 23.67 11.21 -5.93
CA THR A 475 24.13 10.08 -6.75
C THR A 475 22.97 9.18 -7.20
N ILE A 476 23.13 8.55 -8.36
CA ILE A 476 22.21 7.52 -8.87
C ILE A 476 22.51 6.22 -8.13
N ASP A 477 21.52 5.72 -7.38
CA ASP A 477 21.58 4.39 -6.76
C ASP A 477 21.06 3.36 -7.77
N GLU A 478 21.98 2.67 -8.45
CA GLU A 478 21.65 1.62 -9.43
C GLU A 478 20.86 0.45 -8.83
N THR A 479 20.82 0.32 -7.50
CA THR A 479 20.03 -0.72 -6.83
C THR A 479 18.54 -0.40 -6.78
N ILE A 480 18.16 0.88 -6.97
CA ILE A 480 16.76 1.33 -6.95
C ILE A 480 16.19 1.24 -8.37
N PRO A 481 15.21 0.35 -8.62
CA PRO A 481 14.64 0.23 -9.95
C PRO A 481 13.87 1.51 -10.32
N TYR A 482 14.32 2.17 -11.38
CA TYR A 482 13.61 3.28 -12.01
C TYR A 482 13.01 2.84 -13.35
N SER A 483 11.69 2.99 -13.49
CA SER A 483 10.94 2.56 -14.67
C SER A 483 9.62 3.32 -14.73
N MET A 484 9.71 4.64 -14.69
CA MET A 484 8.53 5.51 -14.76
C MET A 484 8.23 5.90 -16.21
N GLU A 485 6.95 6.06 -16.51
CA GLU A 485 6.51 6.64 -17.77
C GLU A 485 6.51 8.16 -17.65
N VAL A 486 6.97 8.86 -18.67
CA VAL A 486 6.98 10.33 -18.68
C VAL A 486 5.55 10.85 -18.79
N PRO A 487 5.07 11.66 -17.83
CA PRO A 487 3.71 12.18 -17.87
C PRO A 487 3.54 13.25 -18.94
N ILE A 488 2.59 13.03 -19.85
CA ILE A 488 2.12 13.98 -20.85
C ILE A 488 0.67 14.35 -20.49
N VAL A 489 0.45 15.58 -20.04
CA VAL A 489 -0.80 16.02 -19.41
C VAL A 489 -1.56 16.93 -20.36
N GLY A 490 -2.77 16.54 -20.74
CA GLY A 490 -3.71 17.43 -21.43
C GLY A 490 -4.84 17.87 -20.51
N PHE A 491 -5.61 18.88 -20.91
CA PHE A 491 -6.76 19.38 -20.16
C PHE A 491 -8.06 19.02 -20.88
N ASN A 492 -8.92 18.20 -20.27
CA ASN A 492 -10.11 17.63 -20.93
C ASN A 492 -9.77 16.79 -22.18
N SER A 493 -8.53 16.31 -22.26
CA SER A 493 -7.96 15.63 -23.41
C SER A 493 -8.48 14.20 -23.58
N SER A 494 -9.02 13.59 -22.53
CA SER A 494 -9.50 12.21 -22.56
C SER A 494 -10.66 12.02 -23.54
N ARG A 495 -11.50 13.06 -23.70
CA ARG A 495 -12.68 13.05 -24.57
C ARG A 495 -12.40 13.62 -25.95
N PHE A 496 -11.52 14.62 -26.03
CA PHE A 496 -11.32 15.42 -27.25
C PHE A 496 -9.97 15.09 -27.87
N ASP A 497 -8.89 15.62 -27.30
CA ASP A 497 -7.58 15.65 -27.94
C ASP A 497 -7.05 14.27 -28.30
N ILE A 498 -7.08 13.32 -27.36
CA ILE A 498 -6.54 11.97 -27.58
C ILE A 498 -7.24 11.31 -28.76
N SER A 499 -8.56 11.51 -28.94
CA SER A 499 -9.29 10.91 -30.06
C SER A 499 -8.81 11.41 -31.43
N LEU A 500 -8.28 12.64 -31.50
CA LEU A 500 -7.77 13.26 -32.73
C LEU A 500 -6.37 12.75 -33.09
N ILE A 501 -5.57 12.35 -32.10
CA ILE A 501 -4.15 11.99 -32.29
C ILE A 501 -3.84 10.50 -32.09
N ILE A 502 -4.80 9.70 -31.61
CA ILE A 502 -4.59 8.29 -31.25
C ILE A 502 -4.14 7.43 -32.45
N GLN A 503 -4.57 7.78 -33.67
CA GLN A 503 -4.16 7.05 -34.87
C GLN A 503 -2.65 7.26 -35.15
N GLN A 504 -2.14 8.45 -34.88
CA GLN A 504 -0.74 8.84 -35.04
C GLN A 504 0.14 8.28 -33.90
N MET A 505 -0.45 7.87 -32.77
CA MET A 505 0.24 7.16 -31.68
C MET A 505 0.55 5.69 -31.98
N GLN A 506 0.23 5.20 -33.19
CA GLN A 506 0.68 3.89 -33.67
C GLN A 506 1.43 4.03 -34.98
N CYS A 507 2.73 3.74 -34.96
CA CYS A 507 3.55 3.73 -36.17
C CYS A 507 4.67 2.69 -36.10
N LYS A 508 5.62 2.75 -37.04
CA LYS A 508 6.79 1.87 -37.04
C LYS A 508 7.70 2.12 -35.83
N ASP A 509 7.87 3.37 -35.41
CA ASP A 509 8.81 3.76 -34.34
C ASP A 509 8.23 3.66 -32.93
N TRP A 510 6.91 3.83 -32.75
CA TRP A 510 6.24 3.71 -31.45
C TRP A 510 4.89 2.99 -31.52
N THR A 511 4.47 2.42 -30.40
CA THR A 511 3.23 1.64 -30.28
C THR A 511 2.51 1.91 -28.97
N ILE A 512 1.18 1.88 -28.99
CA ILE A 512 0.36 1.89 -27.78
C ILE A 512 0.57 0.57 -27.04
N SER A 513 1.15 0.67 -25.84
CA SER A 513 1.45 -0.48 -24.98
C SER A 513 0.37 -0.74 -23.93
N ASN A 514 -0.41 0.29 -23.58
CA ASN A 514 -1.53 0.17 -22.66
C ASN A 514 -2.55 1.28 -22.95
N TYR A 515 -3.83 0.96 -22.78
CA TYR A 515 -4.96 1.85 -22.99
C TYR A 515 -6.00 1.62 -21.90
N ILE A 516 -6.43 2.69 -21.23
CA ILE A 516 -7.46 2.64 -20.19
C ILE A 516 -8.54 3.65 -20.54
N GLY A 517 -9.79 3.19 -20.60
CA GLY A 517 -10.94 4.01 -20.96
C GLY A 517 -11.85 3.32 -21.97
N SER A 518 -12.85 4.05 -22.45
CA SER A 518 -13.67 3.63 -23.59
C SER A 518 -13.11 4.27 -24.88
N PRO A 519 -13.54 3.83 -26.08
CA PRO A 519 -13.18 4.49 -27.33
C PRO A 519 -13.55 5.98 -27.39
N SER A 520 -14.57 6.39 -26.63
CA SER A 520 -15.04 7.78 -26.53
C SER A 520 -14.41 8.59 -25.40
N GLN A 521 -13.69 7.92 -24.48
CA GLN A 521 -13.04 8.58 -23.35
C GLN A 521 -11.78 7.80 -22.95
N ALA A 522 -10.66 8.20 -23.54
CA ALA A 522 -9.34 7.67 -23.29
C ALA A 522 -8.77 8.27 -21.99
N LYS A 523 -9.04 7.65 -20.85
CA LYS A 523 -8.56 8.14 -19.54
C LYS A 523 -7.03 8.12 -19.44
N GLN A 524 -6.40 7.13 -20.06
CA GLN A 524 -4.94 6.99 -20.08
C GLN A 524 -4.48 6.22 -21.32
N VAL A 525 -3.42 6.69 -21.96
CA VAL A 525 -2.76 6.00 -23.07
C VAL A 525 -1.24 5.98 -22.83
N ILE A 526 -0.64 4.79 -22.85
CA ILE A 526 0.82 4.63 -22.71
C ILE A 526 1.40 4.27 -24.07
N VAL A 527 2.25 5.15 -24.59
CA VAL A 527 2.92 4.97 -25.88
C VAL A 527 4.39 4.62 -25.61
N HIS A 528 4.85 3.52 -26.21
CA HIS A 528 6.21 3.03 -26.09
C HIS A 528 6.98 3.28 -27.38
N HIS A 529 8.05 4.07 -27.28
CA HIS A 529 9.00 4.27 -28.37
C HIS A 529 9.98 3.11 -28.43
N LYS A 530 9.97 2.35 -29.53
CA LYS A 530 10.68 1.07 -29.64
C LYS A 530 12.20 1.22 -29.60
N LYS A 531 12.75 2.23 -30.30
CA LYS A 531 14.21 2.45 -30.37
C LYS A 531 14.78 3.07 -29.10
N LEU A 532 14.19 4.17 -28.60
CA LEU A 532 14.60 4.85 -27.36
C LEU A 532 14.31 4.04 -26.10
N ASN A 533 13.50 2.97 -26.20
CA ASN A 533 12.98 2.22 -25.07
C ASN A 533 12.32 3.10 -24.00
N LEU A 534 11.71 4.21 -24.43
CA LEU A 534 11.07 5.22 -23.59
C LEU A 534 9.56 5.05 -23.63
N LYS A 535 8.89 5.18 -22.49
CA LYS A 535 7.43 5.18 -22.40
C LYS A 535 6.93 6.55 -21.97
N VAL A 536 5.98 7.08 -22.72
CA VAL A 536 5.25 8.31 -22.38
C VAL A 536 3.81 7.96 -22.05
N LYS A 537 3.23 8.68 -21.10
CA LYS A 537 1.91 8.42 -20.56
C LYS A 537 1.03 9.65 -20.74
N PHE A 538 0.12 9.57 -21.70
CA PHE A 538 -0.92 10.57 -21.92
C PHE A 538 -2.03 10.41 -20.88
N VAL A 539 -2.31 11.48 -20.15
CA VAL A 539 -3.36 11.56 -19.13
C VAL A 539 -4.10 12.88 -19.23
N ASP A 540 -5.36 12.85 -18.84
CA ASP A 540 -6.20 14.03 -18.71
C ASP A 540 -6.16 14.54 -17.27
N MET A 541 -5.83 15.82 -17.10
CA MET A 541 -5.82 16.51 -15.81
C MET A 541 -7.17 16.41 -15.08
N LEU A 542 -8.28 16.45 -15.82
CA LEU A 542 -9.64 16.30 -15.26
C LEU A 542 -9.95 14.88 -14.78
N THR A 543 -9.06 13.91 -14.99
CA THR A 543 -9.17 12.58 -14.34
C THR A 543 -8.87 12.67 -12.84
N TYR A 544 -8.08 13.66 -12.43
CA TYR A 544 -7.62 13.84 -11.05
C TYR A 544 -8.30 15.01 -10.35
N LEU A 545 -8.94 15.91 -11.10
CA LEU A 545 -9.61 17.10 -10.60
C LEU A 545 -11.14 16.97 -10.72
N GLN A 546 -11.87 17.75 -9.92
CA GLN A 546 -13.28 17.97 -10.17
C GLN A 546 -13.47 18.67 -11.53
N PRO A 547 -14.53 18.36 -12.28
CA PRO A 547 -14.80 19.03 -13.55
C PRO A 547 -14.83 20.56 -13.37
N MET A 548 -13.92 21.25 -14.06
CA MET A 548 -13.76 22.70 -13.97
C MET A 548 -13.24 23.27 -15.29
N GLU A 549 -13.33 24.59 -15.46
CA GLU A 549 -12.79 25.25 -16.65
C GLU A 549 -11.27 25.44 -16.55
N LEU A 550 -10.58 25.42 -17.69
CA LEU A 550 -9.11 25.61 -17.75
C LEU A 550 -8.67 26.91 -17.08
N LYS A 551 -9.45 28.00 -17.25
CA LYS A 551 -9.17 29.29 -16.61
C LYS A 551 -9.22 29.21 -15.09
N GLN A 552 -10.19 28.46 -14.55
CA GLN A 552 -10.30 28.27 -13.11
C GLN A 552 -9.17 27.37 -12.60
N ALA A 553 -8.84 26.29 -13.32
CA ALA A 553 -7.70 25.44 -12.98
C ALA A 553 -6.36 26.21 -13.00
N ALA A 554 -6.15 27.08 -14.00
CA ALA A 554 -4.97 27.94 -14.05
C ALA A 554 -4.91 28.92 -12.87
N LYS A 555 -6.05 29.44 -12.42
CA LYS A 555 -6.13 30.29 -11.23
C LYS A 555 -5.85 29.54 -9.93
N ASP A 556 -6.35 28.32 -9.82
CA ASP A 556 -6.25 27.52 -8.58
C ASP A 556 -4.88 26.84 -8.43
N PHE A 557 -4.23 26.47 -9.54
CA PHE A 557 -2.98 25.70 -9.55
C PHE A 557 -1.79 26.42 -10.19
N GLY A 558 -1.98 27.58 -10.80
CA GLY A 558 -0.91 28.38 -11.41
C GLY A 558 -0.05 29.11 -10.39
N ASP A 559 1.18 29.43 -10.77
CA ASP A 559 2.16 30.17 -9.97
C ASP A 559 2.13 31.70 -10.21
N GLY A 560 1.04 32.19 -10.84
CA GLY A 560 0.80 33.61 -11.10
C GLY A 560 1.61 34.20 -12.26
N TYR A 561 2.33 33.39 -13.03
CA TYR A 561 3.22 33.86 -14.10
C TYR A 561 2.51 34.19 -15.42
N ASP A 562 1.34 33.59 -15.69
CA ASP A 562 0.52 33.87 -16.87
C ASP A 562 -0.92 33.33 -16.68
N ASP A 563 -1.84 34.18 -16.22
CA ASP A 563 -3.25 33.80 -15.95
C ASP A 563 -4.17 34.01 -17.16
N LYS A 564 -3.60 34.39 -18.31
CA LYS A 564 -4.35 34.73 -19.53
C LYS A 564 -4.41 33.52 -20.46
N LYS A 565 -5.57 32.84 -20.47
CA LYS A 565 -5.92 31.96 -21.59
C LYS A 565 -6.10 32.82 -22.84
N GLY A 566 -5.32 32.55 -23.88
CA GLY A 566 -5.47 33.18 -25.19
C GLY A 566 -6.88 32.96 -25.78
N LEU A 567 -7.32 33.90 -26.62
CA LEU A 567 -8.63 33.86 -27.24
C LEU A 567 -8.53 33.32 -28.66
N PHE A 568 -9.37 32.34 -28.98
CA PHE A 568 -9.36 31.68 -30.29
C PHE A 568 -10.70 31.87 -31.01
N PRO A 569 -10.72 32.36 -32.26
CA PRO A 569 -11.95 32.63 -33.01
C PRO A 569 -12.45 31.35 -33.72
N TYR A 570 -13.07 30.45 -32.94
CA TYR A 570 -13.49 29.11 -33.40
C TYR A 570 -14.44 29.07 -34.61
N GLU A 571 -15.20 30.14 -34.87
CA GLU A 571 -16.21 30.19 -35.95
C GLU A 571 -15.77 31.06 -37.14
N ALA A 572 -14.59 31.68 -37.10
CA ALA A 572 -14.12 32.59 -38.13
C ALA A 572 -13.62 31.87 -39.41
N PHE A 573 -13.20 30.62 -39.28
CA PHE A 573 -12.67 29.82 -40.38
C PHE A 573 -12.91 28.32 -40.17
N ASN A 574 -12.71 27.55 -41.24
CA ASN A 574 -12.92 26.11 -41.30
C ASN A 574 -11.82 25.46 -42.16
N THR A 575 -11.89 24.15 -42.34
CA THR A 575 -10.89 23.40 -43.13
C THR A 575 -10.71 23.88 -44.57
N ASP A 576 -11.70 24.56 -45.15
CA ASP A 576 -11.68 24.96 -46.57
C ASP A 576 -10.94 26.29 -46.77
N ASN A 577 -10.93 27.17 -45.77
CA ASN A 577 -10.34 28.52 -45.87
C ASN A 577 -9.25 28.81 -44.83
N VAL A 578 -8.92 27.87 -43.95
CA VAL A 578 -7.97 28.07 -42.84
C VAL A 578 -6.61 28.62 -43.29
N ASN A 579 -6.04 28.09 -44.38
CA ASN A 579 -4.73 28.56 -44.87
C ASN A 579 -4.79 29.99 -45.40
N GLU A 580 -5.89 30.38 -46.07
CA GLU A 580 -6.08 31.74 -46.56
C GLU A 580 -6.23 32.71 -45.39
N VAL A 581 -7.05 32.34 -44.39
CA VAL A 581 -7.35 33.19 -43.23
C VAL A 581 -6.12 33.38 -42.34
N LEU A 582 -5.38 32.31 -42.05
CA LEU A 582 -4.17 32.36 -41.23
C LEU A 582 -2.96 32.99 -41.93
N SER A 583 -3.02 33.20 -43.26
CA SER A 583 -1.97 33.90 -44.00
C SER A 583 -2.13 35.42 -43.99
N LYS A 584 -3.24 35.95 -43.44
CA LYS A 584 -3.48 37.39 -43.36
C LYS A 584 -2.62 38.01 -42.25
N SER A 585 -2.06 39.19 -42.52
CA SER A 585 -1.31 39.98 -41.54
C SER A 585 -2.20 40.81 -40.63
N GLU A 586 -3.49 40.94 -40.94
CA GLU A 586 -4.46 41.70 -40.15
C GLU A 586 -5.00 40.85 -38.99
N PRO A 587 -5.16 41.42 -37.78
CA PRO A 587 -5.75 40.71 -36.66
C PRO A 587 -7.24 40.43 -36.90
N PHE A 588 -7.74 39.35 -36.30
CA PHE A 588 -9.18 39.04 -36.31
C PHE A 588 -9.99 40.19 -35.73
N SER A 589 -11.14 40.44 -36.34
CA SER A 589 -12.10 41.43 -35.87
C SER A 589 -12.82 40.95 -34.61
N MET A 590 -13.45 41.87 -33.89
CA MET A 590 -14.20 41.52 -32.68
C MET A 590 -15.39 40.59 -32.98
N GLU A 591 -15.95 40.65 -34.19
CA GLU A 591 -17.10 39.82 -34.59
C GLU A 591 -16.71 38.36 -34.82
N ASP A 592 -15.45 38.10 -35.19
CA ASP A 592 -14.90 36.77 -35.44
C ASP A 592 -14.86 35.88 -34.19
N PHE A 593 -14.95 36.49 -33.00
CA PHE A 593 -15.01 35.79 -31.71
C PHE A 593 -16.45 35.52 -31.21
N ASN A 594 -17.47 35.93 -31.97
CA ASN A 594 -18.85 35.65 -31.59
C ASN A 594 -19.14 34.15 -31.71
N SER A 595 -19.86 33.58 -30.74
CA SER A 595 -20.31 32.19 -30.81
C SER A 595 -21.79 32.12 -31.18
N SER A 596 -22.09 31.54 -32.35
CA SER A 596 -23.46 31.24 -32.75
C SER A 596 -24.09 30.16 -31.87
N LEU A 597 -23.30 29.20 -31.40
CA LEU A 597 -23.75 28.10 -30.53
C LEU A 597 -24.17 28.60 -29.14
N LYS A 598 -23.31 29.39 -28.49
CA LYS A 598 -23.58 29.94 -27.15
C LYS A 598 -24.43 31.21 -27.20
N LYS A 599 -24.60 31.81 -28.39
CA LYS A 599 -25.21 33.13 -28.60
C LYS A 599 -24.53 34.21 -27.76
N THR A 600 -23.21 34.14 -27.66
CA THR A 600 -22.38 35.05 -26.86
C THR A 600 -21.51 35.92 -27.76
N LYS A 601 -21.28 37.17 -27.34
CA LYS A 601 -20.31 38.08 -27.93
C LYS A 601 -19.12 38.24 -26.99
N ILE A 602 -17.93 38.45 -27.56
CA ILE A 602 -16.73 38.78 -26.77
C ILE A 602 -16.89 40.15 -26.09
N SER A 603 -16.29 40.33 -24.91
CA SER A 603 -16.26 41.63 -24.25
C SER A 603 -15.18 42.54 -24.84
N GLN A 604 -15.36 43.86 -24.77
CA GLN A 604 -14.33 44.82 -25.22
C GLN A 604 -12.99 44.58 -24.51
N LYS A 605 -13.04 44.24 -23.22
CA LYS A 605 -11.86 43.96 -22.40
C LYS A 605 -11.10 42.74 -22.92
N ASP A 606 -11.81 41.65 -23.18
CA ASP A 606 -11.20 40.41 -23.69
C ASP A 606 -10.63 40.62 -25.09
N TYR A 607 -11.32 41.38 -25.96
CA TYR A 607 -10.79 41.70 -27.29
C TYR A 607 -9.51 42.55 -27.24
N GLN A 608 -9.39 43.48 -26.27
CA GLN A 608 -8.13 44.20 -26.07
C GLN A 608 -6.99 43.27 -25.63
N ILE A 609 -7.27 42.27 -24.79
CA ILE A 609 -6.27 41.25 -24.41
C ILE A 609 -5.79 40.50 -25.66
N PHE A 610 -6.70 40.07 -26.53
CA PHE A 610 -6.33 39.46 -27.82
C PHE A 610 -5.42 40.36 -28.67
N LEU A 611 -5.73 41.65 -28.80
CA LEU A 611 -4.91 42.58 -29.57
C LEU A 611 -3.52 42.84 -28.95
N GLU A 612 -3.36 42.64 -27.64
CA GLU A 612 -2.06 42.66 -26.99
C GLU A 612 -1.28 41.36 -27.27
N ASP A 613 -1.95 40.21 -27.19
CA ASP A 613 -1.35 38.89 -27.43
C ASP A 613 -0.96 38.66 -28.91
N ALA A 614 -1.64 39.34 -29.84
CA ALA A 614 -1.41 39.25 -31.28
C ALA A 614 -0.28 40.17 -31.80
N LYS A 615 0.33 41.00 -30.93
CA LYS A 615 1.51 41.82 -31.26
C LYS A 615 2.79 41.03 -31.09
#